data_AF-A0A359LFG5-F1
#
_entry.id   AF-A0A359LFG5-F1
#
_cell.length_a   1.000
_cell.length_b   1.000
_cell.length_c   1.000
_cell.angle_alpha   90.00
_cell.angle_beta   90.00
_cell.angle_gamma   90.00
#
_symmetry.space_group_name_H-M   'P 1'
#
loop_
_entity.id
_entity.type
_entity.pdbx_description
1 polymer ?
#
loop_
_entity_poly.entity_id
_entity_poly.type
_entity_poly.pdbx_seq_one_letter_code
_entity_poly.pdbx_strand_id
1 'polypeptide(L)'
;MAYTQLVDQLIQALRCLPGVGPRSAQRMAIHLLRQGRSDGAFLAQTLEKALTHVGHCLRCRTFSEHDLCNICSNPKRDRSILCIVETPIDIIA
;
A
#
# COMPACT_ATOMS: atom_id res chain seq x y z
N MET A 1 -4.68 15.05 -26.06
CA MET A 1 -5.90 14.24 -25.80
C MET A 1 -6.72 15.02 -24.79
N ALA A 2 -7.94 15.42 -25.13
CA ALA A 2 -8.73 16.34 -24.30
C ALA A 2 -9.52 15.55 -23.25
N TYR A 3 -8.87 15.19 -22.16
CA TYR A 3 -9.55 14.80 -20.93
C TYR A 3 -9.82 16.05 -20.08
N THR A 4 -10.74 15.94 -19.12
CA THR A 4 -10.92 17.01 -18.14
C THR A 4 -9.71 17.05 -17.21
N GLN A 5 -9.40 18.22 -16.64
CA GLN A 5 -8.25 18.42 -15.76
C GLN A 5 -8.19 17.39 -14.61
N LEU A 6 -9.34 17.01 -14.04
CA LEU A 6 -9.39 16.02 -12.95
C LEU A 6 -9.03 14.59 -13.41
N VAL A 7 -9.38 14.23 -14.65
CA VAL A 7 -9.03 12.91 -15.21
C VAL A 7 -7.53 12.82 -15.44
N ASP A 8 -6.92 13.88 -15.98
CA ASP A 8 -5.47 13.92 -16.17
C ASP A 8 -4.72 13.89 -14.83
N GLN A 9 -5.22 14.58 -13.80
CA GLN A 9 -4.68 14.49 -12.44
C GLN A 9 -4.76 13.07 -11.88
N LEU A 10 -5.88 12.37 -12.04
CA LEU A 10 -6.02 10.98 -11.61
C LEU A 10 -5.03 10.05 -12.33
N ILE A 11 -4.90 10.21 -13.66
CA ILE A 11 -3.92 9.45 -14.44
C ILE A 11 -2.51 9.72 -13.93
N GLN A 12 -2.16 10.98 -13.68
CA GLN A 12 -0.84 11.34 -13.18
C GLN A 12 -0.59 10.80 -11.78
N ALA A 13 -1.58 10.83 -10.88
CA ALA A 13 -1.46 10.30 -9.53
C ALA A 13 -1.20 8.77 -9.54
N LEU A 14 -1.89 8.02 -10.40
CA LEU A 14 -1.71 6.57 -10.50
C LEU A 14 -0.31 6.13 -10.98
N ARG A 15 0.44 7.03 -11.63
CA ARG A 15 1.79 6.75 -12.12
C ARG A 15 2.86 6.71 -11.02
N CYS A 16 2.54 7.09 -9.79
CA CYS A 16 3.49 6.94 -8.68
C CYS A 16 3.70 5.47 -8.27
N LEU A 17 2.78 4.58 -8.68
CA LEU A 17 2.82 3.17 -8.33
C LEU A 17 3.87 2.41 -9.16
N PRO A 18 4.65 1.50 -8.54
CA PRO A 18 5.63 0.70 -9.27
C PRO A 18 4.94 -0.15 -10.34
N GLY A 19 5.50 -0.16 -11.56
CA GLY A 19 4.96 -0.91 -12.70
C GLY A 19 3.79 -0.24 -13.43
N VAL A 20 3.34 0.96 -13.02
CA VAL A 20 2.22 1.67 -13.66
C VAL A 20 2.71 2.76 -14.62
N GLY A 21 2.79 2.40 -15.91
CA GLY A 21 3.07 3.33 -17.00
C GLY A 21 1.87 4.19 -17.42
N PRO A 22 2.05 5.19 -18.32
CA PRO A 22 1.00 6.13 -18.72
C PRO A 22 -0.24 5.45 -19.34
N ARG A 23 -0.03 4.43 -20.19
CA ARG A 23 -1.14 3.65 -20.79
C ARG A 23 -1.91 2.84 -19.75
N SER A 24 -1.21 2.26 -18.77
CA SER A 24 -1.84 1.50 -17.68
C SER A 24 -2.63 2.42 -16.76
N ALA A 25 -2.06 3.55 -16.36
CA ALA A 25 -2.72 4.56 -15.54
C ALA A 25 -4.01 5.09 -16.21
N GLN A 26 -3.95 5.39 -17.50
CA GLN A 26 -5.13 5.80 -18.28
C GLN A 26 -6.24 4.74 -18.27
N ARG A 27 -5.88 3.45 -18.48
CA ARG A 27 -6.86 2.35 -18.42
C ARG A 27 -7.50 2.23 -17.04
N MET A 28 -6.70 2.33 -15.97
CA MET A 28 -7.17 2.26 -14.59
C MET A 28 -8.12 3.43 -14.26
N ALA A 29 -7.74 4.66 -14.61
CA ALA A 29 -8.57 5.85 -14.39
C ALA A 29 -9.93 5.73 -15.08
N ILE A 30 -9.94 5.33 -16.36
CA ILE A 30 -11.19 5.16 -17.11
C ILE A 30 -12.07 4.04 -16.51
N HIS A 31 -11.46 2.93 -16.07
CA HIS A 31 -12.19 1.84 -15.43
C HIS A 31 -12.89 2.30 -14.13
N LEU A 32 -12.15 2.98 -13.24
CA LEU A 32 -12.70 3.53 -12.00
C LEU A 32 -13.85 4.52 -12.25
N LEU A 33 -13.71 5.37 -13.27
CA LEU A 33 -14.74 6.38 -13.58
C LEU A 33 -16.01 5.79 -14.19
N ARG A 34 -15.90 4.69 -14.97
CA ARG A 34 -17.03 4.05 -15.66
C ARG A 34 -17.80 3.09 -14.76
N GLN A 35 -17.11 2.25 -14.00
CA GLN A 35 -17.73 1.13 -13.29
C GLN A 35 -17.21 0.94 -11.86
N GLY A 36 -16.04 1.49 -11.51
CA GLY A 36 -15.40 1.30 -10.21
C GLY A 36 -15.53 2.49 -9.24
N ARG A 37 -16.67 3.18 -9.19
CA ARG A 37 -16.81 4.37 -8.32
C ARG A 37 -16.76 4.02 -6.83
N SER A 38 -17.45 2.97 -6.41
CA SER A 38 -17.40 2.44 -5.03
C SER A 38 -15.99 1.97 -4.69
N ASP A 39 -15.38 1.19 -5.58
CA ASP A 39 -14.06 0.62 -5.37
C ASP A 39 -12.99 1.70 -5.34
N GLY A 40 -13.11 2.73 -6.18
CA GLY A 40 -12.26 3.90 -6.17
C GLY A 40 -12.36 4.71 -4.89
N ALA A 41 -13.57 4.88 -4.34
CA ALA A 41 -13.77 5.55 -3.05
C ALA A 41 -13.17 4.75 -1.89
N PHE A 42 -13.39 3.43 -1.89
CA PHE A 42 -12.79 2.53 -0.90
C PHE A 42 -11.25 2.53 -1.00
N LEU A 43 -10.70 2.48 -2.22
CA LEU A 43 -9.26 2.55 -2.47
C LEU A 43 -8.67 3.87 -1.94
N ALA A 44 -9.30 5.00 -2.26
CA ALA A 44 -8.83 6.32 -1.81
C ALA A 44 -8.78 6.40 -0.27
N GLN A 45 -9.85 5.98 0.40
CA GLN A 45 -9.91 5.99 1.86
C GLN A 45 -8.88 5.02 2.47
N THR A 46 -8.72 3.83 1.88
CA THR A 46 -7.77 2.82 2.39
C THR A 46 -6.33 3.28 2.21
N LEU A 47 -5.99 3.91 1.08
CA LEU A 47 -4.67 4.48 0.84
C LEU A 47 -4.32 5.54 1.88
N GLU A 48 -5.23 6.48 2.13
CA GLU A 48 -5.03 7.54 3.13
C GLU A 48 -4.80 6.97 4.53
N LYS A 49 -5.65 6.01 4.95
CA LYS A 49 -5.52 5.36 6.25
C LYS A 49 -4.20 4.59 6.37
N ALA A 50 -3.86 3.78 5.37
CA ALA A 50 -2.66 2.96 5.41
C ALA A 50 -1.39 3.81 5.48
N LEU A 51 -1.30 4.86 4.65
CA LEU A 51 -0.15 5.76 4.64
C LEU A 51 0.01 6.58 5.94
N THR A 52 -1.08 6.76 6.69
CA THR A 52 -1.09 7.52 7.95
C THR A 52 -0.84 6.63 9.17
N HIS A 53 -1.40 5.42 9.20
CA HIS A 53 -1.43 4.56 10.38
C HIS A 53 -0.41 3.43 10.35
N VAL A 54 0.06 3.01 9.18
CA VAL A 54 1.08 1.96 9.09
C VAL A 54 2.44 2.58 9.38
N GLY A 55 2.97 2.28 10.56
CA GLY A 55 4.32 2.64 10.98
C GLY A 55 5.25 1.43 10.99
N HIS A 56 6.17 1.43 11.96
CA HIS A 56 7.15 0.36 12.14
C HIS A 56 7.11 -0.20 13.55
N CYS A 57 7.20 -1.52 13.65
CA CYS A 57 7.40 -2.22 14.92
C CYS A 57 8.68 -1.71 15.62
N LEU A 58 8.59 -1.42 16.91
CA LEU A 58 9.71 -0.93 17.73
C LEU A 58 10.85 -1.95 17.87
N ARG A 59 10.59 -3.25 17.64
CA ARG A 59 11.58 -4.32 17.81
C ARG A 59 12.22 -4.80 16.51
N CYS A 60 11.42 -5.16 15.52
CA CYS A 60 11.93 -5.74 14.26
C CYS A 60 11.78 -4.81 13.05
N ARG A 61 11.27 -3.59 13.23
CA ARG A 61 11.13 -2.57 12.18
C ARG A 61 10.25 -2.94 10.97
N THR A 62 9.60 -4.11 10.98
CA THR A 62 8.56 -4.43 9.99
C THR A 62 7.34 -3.51 10.11
N PHE A 63 6.49 -3.49 9.08
CA PHE A 63 5.26 -2.70 9.10
C PHE A 63 4.32 -3.14 10.21
N SER A 64 3.81 -2.16 10.95
CA SER A 64 2.84 -2.39 12.01
C SER A 64 2.00 -1.16 12.29
N GLU A 65 0.74 -1.38 12.63
CA GLU A 65 -0.20 -0.36 13.13
C GLU A 65 -0.05 -0.13 14.65
N HIS A 66 0.73 -0.98 15.32
CA HIS A 66 0.94 -0.96 16.77
C HIS A 66 2.44 -0.88 17.08
N ASP A 67 2.78 -0.62 18.36
CA ASP A 67 4.17 -0.59 18.83
C ASP A 67 4.92 -1.90 18.55
N LEU A 68 4.21 -3.04 18.63
CA LEU A 68 4.74 -4.36 18.36
C LEU A 68 3.92 -5.04 17.27
N CYS A 69 4.59 -5.54 16.22
CA CYS A 69 3.93 -6.37 15.22
C CYS A 69 3.47 -7.70 15.82
N ASN A 70 2.55 -8.36 15.10
CA ASN A 70 1.97 -9.66 15.48
C ASN A 70 3.03 -10.76 15.72
N ILE A 71 4.21 -10.65 15.09
CA ILE A 71 5.32 -11.60 15.27
C ILE A 71 6.03 -11.34 16.61
N CYS A 72 6.32 -10.07 16.91
CA CYS A 72 7.05 -9.69 18.11
C CYS A 72 6.22 -9.78 19.40
N SER A 73 4.90 -9.61 19.30
CA SER A 73 3.97 -9.74 20.42
C SER A 73 3.54 -11.18 20.70
N ASN A 74 3.76 -12.11 19.77
CA ASN A 74 3.34 -13.51 19.92
C ASN A 74 4.17 -14.25 21.00
N PRO A 75 3.54 -14.72 22.09
CA PRO A 75 4.25 -15.44 23.15
C PRO A 75 4.67 -16.86 22.76
N LYS A 76 4.09 -17.44 21.71
CA LYS A 76 4.42 -18.80 21.23
C LYS A 76 5.69 -18.86 20.38
N ARG A 77 6.25 -17.70 20.01
CA ARG A 77 7.47 -17.63 19.20
C ARG A 77 8.70 -18.00 20.03
N ASP A 78 9.59 -18.79 19.45
CA ASP A 78 10.91 -19.01 20.02
C ASP A 78 11.71 -17.70 20.07
N ARG A 79 12.14 -17.30 21.27
CA ARG A 79 12.88 -16.06 21.51
C ARG A 79 14.39 -16.23 21.40
N SER A 80 14.88 -17.47 21.29
CA SER A 80 16.30 -17.78 21.08
C SER A 80 16.74 -17.60 19.62
N ILE A 81 15.78 -17.56 18.69
CA ILE A 81 16.06 -17.49 17.25
C ILE A 81 15.69 -16.09 16.69
N LEU A 82 16.68 -15.44 16.07
CA LEU A 82 16.53 -14.19 15.33
C LEU A 82 16.83 -14.45 13.85
N CYS A 83 15.86 -14.13 12.98
CA CYS A 83 16.04 -14.13 11.53
C CYS A 83 16.22 -12.67 11.07
N ILE A 84 17.37 -12.38 10.45
CA ILE A 84 17.67 -11.07 9.88
C ILE A 84 17.33 -11.12 8.40
N VAL A 85 16.57 -10.15 7.93
CA VAL A 85 16.12 -10.03 6.55
C VAL A 85 16.41 -8.64 6.00
N GLU A 86 16.47 -8.51 4.68
CA GLU A 86 16.78 -7.24 4.01
C GLU A 86 15.56 -6.32 3.98
N THR A 87 14.38 -6.85 3.66
CA THR A 87 13.15 -6.09 3.51
C THR A 87 11.99 -6.70 4.30
N PRO A 88 10.94 -5.91 4.62
CA PRO A 88 9.74 -6.45 5.25
C PRO A 88 9.02 -7.55 4.45
N ILE A 89 9.22 -7.61 3.13
CA ILE A 89 8.60 -8.61 2.24
C ILE A 89 9.21 -10.01 2.49
N ASP A 90 10.50 -10.06 2.81
CA ASP A 90 11.24 -11.30 3.08
C ASP A 90 10.76 -12.01 4.36
N ILE A 91 9.91 -11.36 5.17
CA ILE A 91 9.26 -11.98 6.33
C ILE A 91 8.14 -12.93 5.90
N ILE A 92 7.55 -12.70 4.72
CA ILE A 92 6.41 -13.46 4.17
C ILE A 92 6.88 -14.55 3.19
N ALA A 93 8.04 -14.34 2.57
CA ALA A 93 8.66 -15.25 1.60
C ALA A 93 9.03 -16.61 2.22
#